data_AF-A0A3D2RJB2-F1
#
_entry.id   AF-A0A3D2RJB2-F1
#
_cell.length_a   1.000
_cell.length_b   1.000
_cell.length_c   1.000
_cell.angle_alpha   90.00
_cell.angle_beta   90.00
_cell.angle_gamma   90.00
#
_symmetry.space_group_name_H-M   'P 1'
#
loop_
_entity.id
_entity.type
_entity.pdbx_description
1 polymer ?
#
loop_
_entity_poly.entity_id
_entity_poly.type
_entity_poly.pdbx_seq_one_letter_code
_entity_poly.pdbx_strand_id
1 'polypeptide(L)' 'MLARVLMSWFNPNPYNPIVDAIYRLTEPVLSPIRRVLPSMGGFDLSPLVVFFVLIYLQRILF' A
#
# COMPACT_ATOMS: atom_id res chain seq x y z
N MET A 1 5.04 19.76 -13.09
CA MET A 1 4.74 20.03 -11.67
C MET A 1 3.95 18.90 -11.02
N LEU A 2 2.81 18.45 -11.57
CA LEU A 2 2.11 17.22 -11.11
C LEU A 2 2.96 15.93 -11.24
N ALA A 3 3.77 15.81 -12.30
CA ALA A 3 4.68 14.68 -12.50
C ALA A 3 5.77 14.53 -11.39
N ARG A 4 6.13 15.61 -10.68
CA ARG A 4 7.09 15.58 -9.54
C ARG A 4 6.39 15.25 -8.22
N VAL A 5 5.11 15.59 -8.12
CA VAL A 5 4.21 15.29 -6.98
C VAL A 5 3.80 13.80 -6.98
N LEU A 6 3.69 13.17 -8.15
CA LEU A 6 3.45 11.73 -8.29
C LEU A 6 4.71 10.87 -8.03
N MET A 7 5.90 11.36 -8.41
CA MET A 7 7.17 10.72 -8.05
C MET A 7 7.50 10.84 -6.54
N SER A 8 6.93 11.82 -5.83
CA SER A 8 7.11 12.01 -4.38
C SER A 8 6.17 11.18 -3.51
N TRP A 9 5.17 10.51 -4.08
CA TRP A 9 4.14 9.83 -3.27
C TRP A 9 4.39 8.34 -3.06
N PHE A 10 5.28 7.73 -3.85
CA PHE A 10 5.49 6.28 -3.85
C PHE A 10 6.95 5.85 -3.75
N ASN A 11 7.89 6.72 -3.38
CA ASN A 11 9.28 6.31 -3.19
C ASN A 11 9.70 6.35 -1.71
N PRO A 12 9.12 5.52 -0.83
CA PRO A 12 9.65 5.35 0.50
C PRO A 12 11.01 4.69 0.36
N ASN A 13 12.06 5.36 0.84
CA ASN A 13 13.41 4.83 0.79
C ASN A 13 13.42 3.44 1.48
N PRO A 14 13.61 2.33 0.75
CA PRO A 14 13.53 0.98 1.30
C PRO A 14 14.63 0.70 2.33
N TYR A 15 15.67 1.54 2.37
CA TYR A 15 16.72 1.49 3.37
C TYR A 15 16.33 2.18 4.69
N ASN A 16 15.14 2.76 4.79
CA ASN A 16 14.63 3.27 6.05
C ASN A 16 14.06 2.09 6.88
N PRO A 17 14.64 1.78 8.06
CA PRO A 17 14.23 0.62 8.86
C PRO A 17 12.76 0.66 9.29
N ILE A 18 12.16 1.85 9.39
CA ILE A 18 10.72 2.02 9.68
C ILE A 18 9.87 1.57 8.48
N VAL A 19 10.30 1.92 7.27
CA VAL A 19 9.63 1.50 6.03
C VAL A 19 9.72 -0.01 5.87
N ASP A 20 10.90 -0.62 6.11
CA ASP A 20 11.08 -2.07 6.06
C ASP A 20 10.23 -2.79 7.11
N ALA A 21 10.15 -2.25 8.34
CA ALA A 21 9.29 -2.82 9.38
C ALA A 21 7.81 -2.78 9.01
N ILE A 22 7.32 -1.63 8.52
CA ILE A 22 5.93 -1.50 8.06
C ILE A 22 5.66 -2.44 6.89
N TYR A 23 6.58 -2.52 5.92
CA TYR A 23 6.46 -3.42 4.79
C TYR A 23 6.35 -4.87 5.26
N ARG A 24 7.25 -5.34 6.13
CA ARG A 24 7.21 -6.71 6.67
C ARG A 24 5.94 -7.02 7.46
N LEU A 25 5.42 -6.07 8.22
CA LEU A 25 4.18 -6.23 9.00
C LEU A 25 2.93 -6.28 8.10
N THR A 26 2.95 -5.51 7.02
CA THR A 26 1.81 -5.41 6.09
C THR A 26 1.85 -6.49 4.99
N GLU A 27 3.03 -6.99 4.65
CA GLU A 27 3.24 -8.02 3.61
C GLU A 27 2.38 -9.28 3.77
N PRO A 28 2.20 -9.90 4.95
CA PRO A 28 1.33 -11.08 5.07
C PRO A 28 -0.14 -10.80 4.70
N VAL A 29 -0.60 -9.55 4.84
CA VAL A 29 -1.95 -9.11 4.46
C VAL A 29 -1.99 -8.67 2.99
N LEU A 30 -0.96 -7.96 2.54
CA LEU A 30 -0.87 -7.43 1.17
C LEU A 30 -0.55 -8.53 0.14
N SER A 31 0.24 -9.54 0.50
CA SER A 31 0.67 -10.64 -0.37
C SER A 31 -0.50 -11.42 -0.99
N PRO A 32 -1.52 -11.90 -0.24
CA PRO A 32 -2.68 -12.55 -0.84
C PRO A 32 -3.52 -11.59 -1.69
N ILE A 33 -3.61 -10.31 -1.31
CA ILE A 33 -4.33 -9.29 -2.10
C ILE A 33 -3.62 -9.04 -3.43
N ARG A 34 -2.29 -8.96 -3.44
CA ARG A 34 -1.46 -8.82 -4.65
C ARG A 34 -1.57 -10.02 -5.60
N ARG A 35 -1.96 -11.21 -5.12
CA ARG A 35 -2.25 -12.37 -5.98
C ARG A 35 -3.58 -12.23 -6.72
N VAL A 36 -4.51 -11.46 -6.19
CA VAL A 36 -5.84 -11.21 -6.79
C VAL A 36 -5.83 -9.94 -7.64
N LEU A 37 -5.07 -8.92 -7.23
CA LEU A 37 -4.91 -7.70 -8.01
C LEU A 37 -3.96 -7.92 -9.19
N PRO A 38 -4.32 -7.49 -10.41
CA PRO A 38 -3.41 -7.53 -11.54
C PRO A 38 -2.16 -6.68 -11.26
N SER A 39 -0.99 -7.18 -11.62
CA SER A 39 0.29 -6.48 -11.43
C SER A 39 0.32 -5.21 -12.30
N MET A 40 0.05 -4.05 -11.70
CA MET A 40 0.03 -2.75 -12.39
C MET A 40 1.42 -2.14 -12.59
N GLY A 41 2.36 -2.91 -13.14
CA GLY A 41 3.61 -2.38 -13.70
C GLY A 41 4.45 -1.48 -12.78
N GLY A 42 4.53 -1.79 -11.47
CA GLY A 42 5.30 -1.02 -10.49
C GLY A 42 4.51 0.01 -9.70
N PHE A 43 3.21 0.19 -10.00
CA PHE A 43 2.30 0.98 -9.18
C PHE A 43 1.57 0.08 -8.18
N ASP A 44 1.95 0.18 -6.90
CA ASP A 44 1.33 -0.62 -5.86
C ASP A 44 0.02 0.05 -5.40
N LEU A 45 -1.11 -0.45 -5.89
CA LEU A 45 -2.45 -0.04 -5.46
C LEU A 45 -2.90 -0.70 -4.15
N SER A 46 -2.11 -1.65 -3.63
CA SER A 46 -2.47 -2.38 -2.43
C SER A 46 -2.66 -1.49 -1.18
N PRO A 47 -1.95 -0.35 -0.99
CA PRO A 47 -2.23 0.59 0.10
C PRO A 47 -3.62 1.24 -0.02
N LEU A 48 -4.06 1.53 -1.25
CA LEU A 48 -5.39 2.10 -1.52
C LEU A 48 -6.48 1.08 -1.15
N VAL A 49 -6.26 -0.19 -1.49
CA VAL A 49 -7.18 -1.28 -1.18
C VAL A 49 -7.28 -1.50 0.34
N VAL A 50 -6.15 -1.52 1.05
CA VAL A 50 -6.16 -1.60 2.52
C VAL A 50 -6.88 -0.41 3.14
N PHE A 51 -6.68 0.80 2.62
CA PHE A 51 -7.39 1.99 3.09
C PHE A 51 -8.91 1.84 2.96
N PHE A 52 -9.41 1.37 1.81
CA PHE A 52 -10.85 1.11 1.64
C PHE A 52 -11.38 -0.01 2.54
N VAL A 53 -10.60 -1.08 2.74
CA VAL A 53 -10.97 -2.19 3.62
C VAL A 53 -11.09 -1.72 5.08
N LEU A 54 -10.16 -0.89 5.55
CA LEU A 54 -10.21 -0.34 6.91
C LEU A 54 -11.42 0.57 7.11
N ILE A 55 -11.73 1.44 6.14
CA ILE A 55 -12.94 2.28 6.19
C ILE A 55 -14.20 1.43 6.23
N TYR A 56 -14.26 0.38 5.40
CA TYR A 56 -15.42 -0.50 5.33
C TYR A 56 -15.62 -1.27 6.64
N LEU A 57 -14.54 -1.81 7.22
CA LEU A 57 -14.56 -2.47 8.54
C LEU A 57 -15.01 -1.51 9.64
N GLN A 58 -14.46 -0.30 9.69
CA GLN A 58 -14.84 0.70 10.69
C GLN A 58 -16.33 1.03 10.62
N ARG A 59 -16.88 1.18 9.40
CA ARG A 59 -18.29 1.52 9.19
C ARG A 59 -19.27 0.39 9.52
N ILE A 60 -18.80 -0.85 9.56
CA ILE A 60 -19.61 -2.02 9.93
C ILE A 60 -19.54 -2.28 11.43
N LEU A 61 -18.38 -2.02 12.05
CA LEU A 61 -18.14 -2.28 13.47
C LEU A 61 -18.66 -1.16 14.39
N PHE A 62 -18.81 0.07 13.88
CA PHE A 62 -19.27 1.25 14.60
C PHE A 62 -20.40 1.93 13.81
#